data_AF-A0A9D4MYH2-F1
#
_entry.id   AF-A0A9D4MYH2-F1
#
_cell.length_a   1.000
_cell.length_b   1.000
_cell.length_c   1.000
_cell.angle_alpha   90.00
_cell.angle_beta   90.00
_cell.angle_gamma   90.00
#
_symmetry.space_group_name_H-M   'P 1'
#
loop_
_entity.id
_entity.type
_entity.pdbx_description
1 polymer ?
#
loop_
_entity_poly.entity_id
_entity_poly.type
_entity_poly.pdbx_seq_one_letter_code
_entity_poly.pdbx_strand_id
1 'polypeptide(L)'
;MAERIALLSFLLDEFADNSEIEQIQINNSIAYDHIQVIPGVLFHERNEPVMVEGYAEQIVPLYTDIDFRSHFRLQRSTYQELCEAVAPFMVRERSISVDKRILATLWMLGNQESYRSVADRF
;
A
#
# COMPACT_ATOMS: atom_id res chain seq x y z
N MET A 1 -4.95 24.88 -4.10
CA MET A 1 -3.51 24.59 -4.32
C MET A 1 -2.76 24.55 -2.99
N ALA A 2 -2.99 25.49 -2.06
CA ALA A 2 -2.39 25.49 -0.72
C ALA A 2 -2.71 24.24 0.13
N GLU A 3 -3.96 23.76 0.12
CA GLU A 3 -4.37 22.58 0.90
C GLU A 3 -3.66 21.28 0.50
N ARG A 4 -3.34 21.11 -0.79
CA ARG A 4 -2.65 19.92 -1.29
C ARG A 4 -1.18 19.84 -0.85
N ILE A 5 -0.53 21.00 -0.74
CA ILE A 5 0.86 21.10 -0.27
C ILE A 5 0.91 20.83 1.23
N ALA A 6 -0.07 21.32 1.99
CA ALA A 6 -0.19 21.07 3.43
C ALA A 6 -0.41 19.57 3.74
N LEU A 7 -1.25 18.88 2.96
CA LEU A 7 -1.48 17.44 3.11
C LEU A 7 -0.22 16.63 2.81
N LEU A 8 0.52 16.98 1.75
CA LEU A 8 1.79 16.34 1.41
C LEU A 8 2.87 16.59 2.48
N SER A 9 3.01 17.83 2.98
CA SER A 9 3.97 18.13 4.05
C SER A 9 3.59 17.41 5.35
N PHE A 10 2.31 17.39 5.69
CA PHE A 10 1.81 16.72 6.89
C PHE A 10 2.02 15.20 6.82
N LEU A 11 1.73 14.58 5.66
CA LEU A 11 2.02 13.17 5.44
C LEU A 11 3.52 12.89 5.55
N LEU A 12 4.37 13.71 4.92
CA LEU A 12 5.82 13.54 5.01
C LEU A 12 6.34 13.67 6.44
N ASP A 13 5.81 14.59 7.24
CA ASP A 13 6.14 14.72 8.66
C ASP A 13 5.66 13.48 9.47
N GLU A 14 4.46 12.96 9.17
CA GLU A 14 3.91 11.78 9.85
C GLU A 14 4.68 10.49 9.51
N PHE A 15 5.22 10.40 8.29
CA PHE A 15 6.14 9.32 7.89
C PHE A 15 7.58 9.54 8.41
N ALA A 16 8.05 10.79 8.51
CA ALA A 16 9.44 11.13 8.88
C ALA A 16 9.77 10.93 10.36
N ASP A 17 8.77 10.87 11.24
CA ASP A 17 8.96 10.51 12.66
C ASP A 17 9.32 9.02 12.88
N ASN A 18 9.39 8.24 11.80
CA ASN A 18 10.00 6.90 11.80
C ASN A 18 11.44 7.02 11.28
N SER A 19 12.36 7.35 12.19
CA SER A 19 13.79 7.55 11.91
C SER A 19 14.54 6.24 11.57
N GLU A 20 14.18 5.59 10.47
CA GLU A 20 15.04 4.66 9.71
C GLU A 20 14.69 4.74 8.21
N ILE A 21 14.91 5.91 7.60
CA ILE A 21 14.93 6.04 6.13
C ILE A 21 16.32 5.58 5.66
N GLU A 22 16.53 4.27 5.58
CA GLU A 22 17.66 3.69 4.85
C GLU A 22 17.32 3.51 3.36
N GLN A 23 17.92 4.41 2.57
CA GLN A 23 18.29 4.34 1.15
C GLN A 23 17.55 3.34 0.25
N ILE A 24 16.58 3.84 -0.54
CA ILE A 24 16.09 3.13 -1.73
C ILE A 24 17.15 3.24 -2.84
N GLN A 25 17.95 2.19 -3.05
CA GLN A 25 18.72 2.03 -4.29
C GLN A 25 17.82 1.47 -5.39
N ILE A 26 17.32 2.33 -6.27
CA ILE A 26 16.70 1.90 -7.54
C ILE A 26 17.83 1.56 -8.51
N ASN A 27 18.30 0.32 -8.51
CA ASN A 27 19.18 -0.20 -9.56
C ASN A 27 18.35 -0.50 -10.82
N ASN A 28 18.04 0.55 -11.59
CA ASN A 28 17.54 0.40 -12.96
C ASN A 28 18.71 0.06 -13.90
N SER A 29 19.10 -1.22 -13.92
CA SER A 29 19.91 -1.76 -15.01
C SER A 29 19.56 -3.22 -15.25
N ILE A 30 18.38 -3.45 -15.83
CA ILE A 30 18.18 -4.66 -16.62
C ILE A 30 17.78 -4.18 -18.02
N ALA A 31 18.76 -4.19 -18.92
CA ALA A 31 18.54 -4.04 -20.34
C ALA A 31 17.60 -5.16 -20.79
N TYR A 32 16.40 -4.80 -21.22
CA TYR A 32 15.47 -5.70 -21.88
C TYR A 32 16.07 -6.08 -23.22
N ASP A 33 16.71 -7.25 -23.33
CA ASP A 33 16.91 -7.78 -24.68
C ASP A 33 16.86 -9.30 -24.85
N HIS A 34 17.08 -10.15 -23.84
CA HIS A 34 16.98 -11.60 -24.08
C HIS A 34 16.43 -12.39 -22.89
N ILE A 35 15.10 -12.45 -22.77
CA ILE A 35 14.42 -13.51 -22.00
C ILE A 35 13.95 -14.56 -23.00
N GLN A 36 14.71 -15.66 -23.13
CA GLN A 36 14.26 -16.86 -23.84
C GLN A 36 13.20 -17.55 -22.96
N VAL A 37 11.94 -17.48 -23.37
CA VAL A 37 10.82 -18.08 -22.63
C VAL A 37 10.82 -19.59 -22.87
N ILE A 38 11.13 -20.38 -21.84
CA ILE A 38 11.02 -21.85 -21.89
C ILE A 38 9.54 -22.24 -21.88
N PRO A 39 9.01 -22.97 -22.88
CA PRO A 39 7.58 -23.28 -23.01
C PRO A 39 6.96 -24.07 -21.83
N GLY A 40 7.78 -24.71 -20.99
CA GLY A 40 7.35 -25.43 -19.78
C GLY A 40 7.32 -24.60 -18.49
N VAL A 41 7.77 -23.34 -18.53
CA VAL A 41 7.77 -22.43 -17.35
C VAL A 41 6.49 -21.57 -17.30
N LEU A 42 5.66 -21.62 -18.36
CA LEU A 42 4.49 -20.75 -18.53
C LEU A 42 3.22 -21.16 -17.75
N PHE A 43 3.22 -22.30 -17.07
CA PHE A 43 2.09 -22.70 -16.23
C PHE A 43 2.59 -23.27 -14.91
N HIS A 44 3.10 -22.40 -14.03
CA HIS A 44 2.83 -22.64 -12.62
C HIS A 44 1.32 -22.41 -12.45
N GLU A 45 0.58 -23.47 -12.12
CA GLU A 45 -0.68 -23.29 -11.41
C GLU A 45 -0.36 -22.35 -10.25
N ARG A 46 -0.81 -21.10 -10.34
CA ARG A 46 -0.78 -20.22 -9.18
C ARG A 46 -1.72 -20.91 -8.19
N ASN A 47 -1.16 -21.61 -7.21
CA ASN A 47 -1.89 -21.91 -5.98
C ASN A 47 -2.59 -20.62 -5.59
N GLU A 48 -3.91 -20.66 -5.42
CA GLU A 48 -4.66 -19.49 -5.00
C GLU A 48 -3.94 -18.91 -3.76
N PRO A 49 -3.50 -17.64 -3.83
CA PRO A 49 -2.79 -17.05 -2.71
C PRO A 49 -3.70 -17.14 -1.49
N VAL A 50 -3.17 -17.64 -0.38
CA VAL A 50 -3.89 -17.70 0.88
C VAL A 50 -3.96 -16.27 1.40
N MET A 51 -5.06 -15.59 1.08
CA MET A 51 -5.31 -14.22 1.52
C MET A 51 -6.01 -14.21 2.87
N VAL A 52 -5.72 -13.21 3.69
CA VAL A 52 -6.50 -12.93 4.89
C VAL A 52 -7.86 -12.37 4.45
N GLU A 53 -8.87 -13.23 4.42
CA GLU A 53 -10.21 -12.83 4.01
C GLU A 53 -10.75 -11.70 4.90
N GLY A 54 -11.23 -10.64 4.26
CA GLY A 54 -11.85 -9.51 4.95
C GLY A 54 -10.89 -8.68 5.80
N TYR A 55 -9.57 -8.71 5.56
CA TYR A 55 -8.62 -7.94 6.37
C TYR A 55 -9.00 -6.44 6.47
N ALA A 56 -9.23 -5.78 5.34
CA ALA A 56 -9.60 -4.36 5.31
C ALA A 56 -11.01 -4.11 5.88
N GLU A 57 -11.96 -5.01 5.62
CA GLU A 57 -13.37 -4.81 5.92
C GLU A 57 -13.77 -5.27 7.34
N GLN A 58 -13.04 -6.21 7.93
CA GLN A 58 -13.39 -6.88 9.19
C GLN A 58 -12.31 -6.71 10.26
N ILE A 59 -11.03 -6.65 9.89
CA ILE A 59 -9.92 -6.60 10.85
C ILE A 59 -9.49 -5.15 11.13
N VAL A 60 -9.20 -4.36 10.09
CA VAL A 60 -8.77 -2.96 10.23
C VAL A 60 -9.75 -2.07 11.02
N PRO A 61 -11.09 -2.22 10.90
CA PRO A 61 -12.03 -1.44 11.71
C PRO A 61 -11.96 -1.74 13.20
N LEU A 62 -11.45 -2.92 13.59
CA LEU A 62 -11.31 -3.34 14.98
C LEU A 62 -10.01 -2.85 15.64
N TYR A 63 -9.09 -2.28 14.86
CA TYR A 63 -7.84 -1.72 15.40
C TYR A 63 -8.11 -0.52 16.30
N THR A 64 -7.41 -0.50 17.43
CA THR A 64 -7.29 0.73 18.23
C THR A 64 -6.56 1.80 17.42
N ASP A 65 -6.66 3.07 17.80
CA ASP A 65 -5.94 4.13 17.09
C ASP A 65 -4.41 3.96 17.14
N ILE A 66 -3.91 3.35 18.23
CA ILE A 66 -2.49 3.01 18.39
C ILE A 66 -2.10 1.91 17.39
N ASP A 67 -2.90 0.83 17.31
CA ASP A 67 -2.63 -0.26 16.37
C ASP A 67 -2.73 0.23 14.93
N PHE A 68 -3.74 1.04 14.62
CA PHE A 68 -3.93 1.62 13.29
C PHE A 68 -2.71 2.45 12.90
N ARG A 69 -2.27 3.37 13.78
CA ARG A 69 -1.08 4.20 13.52
C ARG A 69 0.19 3.36 13.38
N SER A 70 0.36 2.31 14.19
CA SER A 70 1.52 1.42 14.09
C SER A 70 1.60 0.72 12.73
N HIS A 71 0.48 0.25 12.20
CA HIS A 71 0.43 -0.47 10.92
C HIS A 71 0.48 0.44 9.69
N PHE A 72 -0.26 1.55 9.72
CA PHE A 72 -0.45 2.43 8.56
C PHE A 72 0.40 3.70 8.59
N ARG A 73 1.14 3.92 9.69
CA ARG A 73 1.97 5.10 9.95
C ARG A 73 1.21 6.43 9.90
N LEU A 74 -0.12 6.38 9.99
CA LEU A 74 -1.02 7.53 10.00
C LEU A 74 -2.05 7.39 11.11
N GLN A 75 -2.47 8.52 11.69
CA GLN A 75 -3.66 8.55 12.53
C GLN A 75 -4.91 8.21 11.73
N ARG A 76 -5.89 7.59 12.40
CA ARG A 76 -7.17 7.20 11.78
C ARG A 76 -7.95 8.42 11.25
N SER A 77 -7.87 9.56 11.93
CA SER A 77 -8.44 10.83 11.46
C SER A 77 -7.77 11.32 10.18
N THR A 78 -6.43 11.34 10.13
CA THR A 78 -5.68 11.70 8.91
C THR A 78 -6.04 10.78 7.75
N TYR A 79 -6.17 9.48 8.00
CA TYR A 79 -6.58 8.52 6.99
C TYR A 79 -7.96 8.88 6.39
N GLN A 80 -8.92 9.29 7.21
CA GLN A 80 -10.24 9.70 6.73
C GLN A 80 -10.16 10.94 5.84
N GLU A 81 -9.40 11.96 6.26
CA GLU A 81 -9.17 13.16 5.46
C GLU A 81 -8.47 12.84 4.12
N LEU A 82 -7.49 11.93 4.15
CA LEU A 82 -6.81 11.43 2.95
C LEU A 82 -7.79 10.73 2.01
N CYS A 83 -8.66 9.87 2.53
CA CYS A 83 -9.68 9.20 1.72
C CYS A 83 -10.60 10.21 1.03
N GLU A 84 -11.08 11.22 1.75
CA GLU A 84 -11.93 12.27 1.18
C GLU A 84 -11.19 13.10 0.12
N ALA A 85 -9.91 13.40 0.35
CA ALA A 85 -9.08 14.16 -0.57
C ALA A 85 -8.76 13.39 -1.87
N VAL A 86 -8.55 12.07 -1.78
CA VAL A 86 -8.08 11.25 -2.91
C VAL A 86 -9.21 10.56 -3.65
N ALA A 87 -10.31 10.17 -2.97
CA ALA A 87 -11.43 9.46 -3.58
C ALA A 87 -12.00 10.11 -4.85
N PRO A 88 -12.13 11.45 -4.97
CA PRO A 88 -12.62 12.09 -6.20
C PRO A 88 -11.71 11.89 -7.42
N PHE A 89 -10.43 11.61 -7.21
CA PHE A 89 -9.43 11.42 -8.26
C PHE A 89 -9.19 9.95 -8.61
N MET A 90 -9.76 9.03 -7.83
CA MET A 90 -9.61 7.60 -8.08
C MET A 90 -10.65 7.11 -9.09
N VAL A 91 -10.19 6.29 -10.04
CA VAL A 91 -11.08 5.54 -10.92
C VAL A 91 -11.91 4.60 -10.05
N ARG A 92 -13.24 4.67 -10.20
CA ARG A 92 -14.18 3.75 -9.55
C ARG A 92 -14.03 2.37 -10.18
N GLU A 93 -13.30 1.50 -9.50
CA GLU A 93 -13.19 0.07 -9.80
C GLU A 93 -14.35 -0.64 -9.10
N ARG A 94 -14.99 -1.63 -9.74
CA ARG A 94 -16.07 -2.40 -9.11
C ARG A 94 -15.57 -3.51 -8.19
N SER A 95 -14.34 -3.98 -8.39
CA SER A 95 -13.79 -5.16 -7.71
C SER A 95 -13.07 -4.83 -6.40
N ILE A 96 -12.56 -3.60 -6.23
CA ILE A 96 -11.78 -3.20 -5.05
C ILE A 96 -12.26 -1.84 -4.57
N SER A 97 -12.62 -1.74 -3.29
CA SER A 97 -13.04 -0.48 -2.67
C SER A 97 -11.90 0.54 -2.64
N VAL A 98 -12.26 1.82 -2.59
CA VAL A 98 -11.29 2.92 -2.44
C VAL A 98 -10.49 2.76 -1.15
N ASP A 99 -11.15 2.44 -0.04
CA ASP A 99 -10.51 2.21 1.26
C ASP A 99 -9.44 1.12 1.19
N LYS A 100 -9.76 -0.03 0.60
CA LYS A 100 -8.83 -1.15 0.50
C LYS A 100 -7.58 -0.79 -0.30
N ARG A 101 -7.74 -0.02 -1.39
CA ARG A 101 -6.62 0.46 -2.21
C ARG A 101 -5.74 1.45 -1.45
N ILE A 102 -6.34 2.37 -0.70
CA ILE A 102 -5.59 3.36 0.09
C ILE A 102 -4.85 2.65 1.22
N LEU A 103 -5.51 1.76 1.97
CA LEU A 103 -4.89 0.98 3.05
C LEU A 103 -3.73 0.12 2.55
N ALA A 104 -3.89 -0.58 1.43
CA ALA A 104 -2.81 -1.36 0.81
C ALA A 104 -1.62 -0.46 0.40
N THR A 105 -1.91 0.73 -0.13
CA THR A 105 -0.89 1.71 -0.52
C THR A 105 -0.13 2.22 0.71
N LEU A 106 -0.85 2.60 1.77
CA LEU A 106 -0.24 3.05 3.02
C LEU A 106 0.60 1.94 3.66
N TRP A 107 0.14 0.70 3.62
CA TRP A 107 0.92 -0.44 4.10
C TRP A 107 2.22 -0.60 3.32
N MET A 108 2.17 -0.55 1.98
CA MET A 108 3.35 -0.66 1.11
C MET A 108 4.35 0.49 1.31
N LEU A 109 3.87 1.71 1.52
CA LEU A 109 4.73 2.90 1.64
C LEU A 109 5.29 3.06 3.05
N GLY A 110 4.50 2.72 4.07
CA GLY A 110 4.86 2.89 5.48
C GLY A 110 5.62 1.73 6.09
N ASN A 111 5.78 0.61 5.36
CA ASN A 111 6.46 -0.59 5.84
C ASN A 111 7.39 -1.17 4.76
N GLN A 112 8.55 -1.69 5.16
CA GLN A 112 9.47 -2.41 4.28
C GLN A 112 8.99 -3.85 4.04
N GLU A 113 7.84 -4.01 3.41
CA GLU A 113 7.20 -5.29 3.16
C GLU A 113 7.31 -5.73 1.70
N SER A 114 7.37 -7.04 1.47
CA SER A 114 7.37 -7.56 0.10
C SER A 114 5.98 -7.44 -0.54
N TYR A 115 5.92 -7.30 -1.86
CA TYR A 115 4.66 -7.30 -2.60
C TYR A 115 3.79 -8.53 -2.30
N ARG A 116 4.42 -9.70 -2.07
CA ARG A 116 3.72 -10.93 -1.69
C ARG A 116 3.04 -10.78 -0.32
N SER A 117 3.78 -10.30 0.68
CA SER A 117 3.27 -10.08 2.04
C SER A 117 2.08 -9.12 2.06
N VAL A 118 2.09 -8.10 1.21
CA VAL A 118 0.95 -7.18 1.09
C VAL A 118 -0.22 -7.82 0.34
N ALA A 119 0.04 -8.55 -0.75
CA ALA A 119 -1.00 -9.26 -1.49
C ALA A 119 -1.67 -10.37 -0.66
N ASP A 120 -0.96 -10.98 0.29
CA ASP A 120 -1.55 -11.94 1.23
C ASP A 120 -2.51 -11.26 2.22
N ARG A 121 -2.43 -9.93 2.41
CA ARG A 121 -3.32 -9.16 3.30
C ARG A 121 -4.45 -8.41 2.57
N PHE A 122 -4.22 -7.88 1.36
CA PHE A 122 -5.13 -6.98 0.65
C PHE A 122 -5.51 -7.49 -0.74
#